data_AF-A0A1H6WFB7-F1
#
_entry.id   AF-A0A1H6WFB7-F1
#
_cell.length_a   1.000
_cell.length_b   1.000
_cell.length_c   1.000
_cell.angle_alpha   90.00
_cell.angle_beta   90.00
_cell.angle_gamma   90.00
#
_symmetry.space_group_name_H-M   'P 1'
#
loop_
_entity.id
_entity.type
_entity.pdbx_description
1 polymer ?
#
loop_
_entity_poly.entity_id
_entity_poly.type
_entity_poly.pdbx_seq_one_letter_code
_entity_poly.pdbx_strand_id
1 'polypeptide(L)'
;MKKLAIISQATLVALALSFSSCKDDEKKPDCGCDGTTELTIDKANAAYVGDGYFAIERTNEGNEKYLLAVKACGTVDASWEVAKDSATFNYTVSGDVKKQCKVDDVQPNTVQSISFQLKELIKK
;
A
#
# COMPACT_ATOMS: atom_id res chain seq x y z
N MET A 1 -2.61 -70.91 -49.09
CA MET A 1 -3.89 -70.17 -49.08
C MET A 1 -4.00 -69.38 -47.78
N LYS A 2 -4.55 -68.17 -47.86
CA LYS A 2 -4.90 -67.21 -46.79
C LYS A 2 -3.75 -66.40 -46.14
N LYS A 3 -3.54 -65.23 -46.74
CA LYS A 3 -3.12 -63.97 -46.12
C LYS A 3 -3.97 -63.66 -44.89
N LEU A 4 -3.42 -62.96 -43.90
CA LEU A 4 -4.00 -61.73 -43.34
C LEU A 4 -3.04 -61.11 -42.33
N ALA A 5 -2.30 -60.11 -42.81
CA ALA A 5 -1.72 -59.07 -41.98
C ALA A 5 -2.86 -58.15 -41.51
N ILE A 6 -2.90 -57.82 -40.23
CA ILE A 6 -3.63 -56.65 -39.72
C ILE A 6 -2.68 -55.92 -38.78
N ILE A 7 -2.07 -54.88 -39.35
CA ILE A 7 -1.44 -53.78 -38.63
C ILE A 7 -2.61 -52.95 -38.09
N SER A 8 -2.83 -52.94 -36.77
CA SER A 8 -3.79 -52.02 -36.14
C SER A 8 -3.03 -50.80 -35.62
N GLN A 9 -3.59 -49.64 -35.96
CA GLN A 9 -2.93 -48.36 -36.04
C GLN A 9 -2.78 -47.70 -34.68
N ALA A 10 -1.66 -46.99 -34.53
CA ALA A 10 -1.38 -46.04 -33.47
C ALA A 10 -2.59 -45.13 -33.22
N THR A 11 -3.16 -45.19 -32.01
CA THR A 11 -4.10 -44.17 -31.55
C THR A 11 -3.30 -43.14 -30.77
N LEU A 12 -3.11 -41.96 -31.39
CA LEU A 12 -2.45 -40.80 -30.81
C LEU A 12 -3.11 -40.43 -29.47
N VAL A 13 -2.34 -40.54 -28.38
CA VAL A 13 -2.60 -39.80 -27.14
C VAL A 13 -1.96 -38.42 -27.31
N ALA A 14 -2.77 -37.42 -27.63
CA ALA A 14 -2.38 -36.02 -27.53
C ALA A 14 -3.60 -35.21 -27.06
N LEU A 15 -3.99 -35.44 -25.80
CA LEU A 15 -4.87 -34.53 -25.10
C LEU A 15 -4.05 -33.28 -24.79
N ALA A 16 -4.07 -32.33 -25.74
CA ALA A 16 -3.54 -30.99 -25.54
C ALA A 16 -4.43 -30.31 -24.47
N LEU A 17 -4.07 -30.51 -23.21
CA LEU A 17 -4.47 -29.62 -22.11
C LEU A 17 -3.77 -28.29 -22.40
N SER A 18 -4.41 -27.49 -23.23
CA SER A 18 -4.17 -26.06 -23.30
C SER A 18 -4.51 -25.53 -21.91
N PHE A 19 -3.53 -25.55 -21.01
CA PHE A 19 -3.53 -24.68 -19.85
C PHE A 19 -3.51 -23.27 -20.43
N SER A 20 -4.70 -22.72 -20.67
CA SER A 20 -4.92 -21.30 -20.76
C SER A 20 -4.39 -20.74 -19.45
N SER A 21 -3.11 -20.40 -19.44
CA SER A 21 -2.49 -19.56 -18.45
C SER A 21 -3.12 -18.18 -18.64
N CYS A 22 -4.38 -18.05 -18.20
CA CYS A 22 -4.92 -16.80 -17.77
C CYS A 22 -4.02 -16.39 -16.60
N LYS A 23 -2.97 -15.65 -16.90
CA LYS A 23 -2.44 -14.68 -15.96
C LYS A 23 -3.58 -13.71 -15.79
N ASP A 24 -4.49 -14.01 -14.88
CA ASP A 24 -5.24 -12.93 -14.24
C ASP A 24 -4.12 -12.08 -13.64
N ASP A 25 -3.82 -10.96 -14.33
CA ASP A 25 -3.15 -9.84 -13.70
C ASP A 25 -4.07 -9.46 -12.55
N GLU A 26 -3.90 -10.11 -11.39
CA GLU A 26 -4.64 -9.84 -10.17
C GLU A 26 -4.56 -8.33 -9.99
N LYS A 27 -5.69 -7.68 -10.23
CA LYS A 27 -5.78 -6.23 -10.22
C LYS A 27 -5.45 -5.82 -8.80
N LYS A 28 -4.20 -5.37 -8.59
CA LYS A 28 -3.72 -4.96 -7.27
C LYS A 28 -4.77 -4.07 -6.61
N PRO A 29 -5.10 -4.28 -5.34
CA PRO A 29 -6.10 -3.48 -4.68
C PRO A 29 -5.67 -2.00 -4.71
N ASP A 30 -6.59 -1.13 -5.12
CA ASP A 30 -6.40 0.33 -5.12
C ASP A 30 -6.52 0.88 -3.70
N CYS A 31 -5.50 0.59 -2.87
CA CYS A 31 -5.38 1.01 -1.49
C CYS A 31 -3.93 0.87 -0.98
N GLY A 32 -3.64 1.41 0.20
CA GLY A 32 -2.30 1.41 0.79
C GLY A 32 -1.34 2.33 0.03
N CYS A 33 -0.04 2.06 0.08
CA CYS A 33 0.96 2.90 -0.59
C CYS A 33 0.82 2.98 -2.12
N ASP A 34 0.26 1.94 -2.73
CA ASP A 34 -0.02 1.88 -4.16
C ASP A 34 -1.42 2.42 -4.52
N GLY A 35 -2.22 2.82 -3.51
CA GLY A 35 -3.58 3.29 -3.70
C GLY A 35 -3.68 4.73 -4.23
N THR A 36 -4.88 5.08 -4.66
CA THR A 36 -5.24 6.44 -5.07
C THR A 36 -5.07 7.42 -3.91
N THR A 37 -4.68 8.66 -4.23
CA THR A 37 -4.57 9.76 -3.26
C THR A 37 -5.95 10.25 -2.85
N GLU A 38 -6.24 10.26 -1.55
CA GLU A 38 -7.48 10.80 -0.99
C GLU A 38 -7.32 12.26 -0.53
N LEU A 39 -6.12 12.62 -0.07
CA LEU A 39 -5.81 13.95 0.43
C LEU A 39 -4.35 14.29 0.14
N THR A 40 -4.09 15.50 -0.37
CA THR A 40 -2.74 16.05 -0.45
C THR A 40 -2.51 17.01 0.73
N ILE A 41 -1.37 16.83 1.40
CA ILE A 41 -0.89 17.66 2.48
C ILE A 41 0.26 18.51 1.93
N ASP A 42 0.16 19.83 2.06
CA ASP A 42 1.20 20.77 1.66
C ASP A 42 1.70 21.54 2.90
N LYS A 43 3.02 21.47 3.14
CA LYS A 43 3.74 22.22 4.18
C LYS A 43 3.06 22.25 5.56
N ALA A 44 2.62 21.09 6.03
CA ALA A 44 1.97 20.96 7.34
C ALA A 44 2.99 20.74 8.46
N ASN A 45 2.70 21.26 9.66
CA ASN A 45 3.47 20.97 10.85
C ASN A 45 3.36 19.48 11.20
N ALA A 46 4.49 18.83 11.47
CA ALA A 46 4.51 17.42 11.86
C ALA A 46 5.51 17.13 12.99
N ALA A 47 5.17 16.13 13.79
CA ALA A 47 6.08 15.47 14.72
C ALA A 47 6.40 14.07 14.20
N TYR A 48 7.68 13.68 14.23
CA TYR A 48 8.09 12.30 13.94
C TYR A 48 7.94 11.46 15.20
N VAL A 49 7.17 10.37 15.15
CA VAL A 49 6.86 9.55 16.32
C VAL A 49 7.62 8.21 16.34
N GLY A 50 8.50 7.99 15.35
CA GLY A 50 9.28 6.76 15.21
C GLY A 50 8.75 5.83 14.12
N ASP A 51 9.59 4.92 13.64
CA ASP A 51 9.25 3.86 12.67
C ASP A 51 8.50 4.33 11.40
N GLY A 52 8.86 5.52 10.91
CA GLY A 52 8.24 6.12 9.73
C GLY A 52 6.88 6.80 9.98
N TYR A 53 6.44 6.89 11.23
CA TYR A 53 5.18 7.53 11.59
C TYR A 53 5.34 9.02 11.85
N PHE A 54 4.34 9.78 11.41
CA PHE A 54 4.21 11.21 11.66
C PHE A 54 2.85 11.53 12.26
N ALA A 55 2.83 12.44 13.22
CA ALA A 55 1.62 13.13 13.67
C ALA A 55 1.58 14.50 12.99
N ILE A 56 0.60 14.73 12.13
CA ILE A 56 0.46 15.97 11.34
C ILE A 56 -0.65 16.83 11.95
N GLU A 57 -0.35 18.08 12.27
CA GLU A 57 -1.34 19.05 12.74
C GLU A 57 -2.25 19.47 11.58
N ARG A 58 -3.56 19.37 11.79
CA ARG A 58 -4.60 19.74 10.81
C ARG A 58 -5.70 20.52 11.50
N THR A 59 -6.48 21.21 10.69
CA THR A 59 -7.67 21.94 11.12
C THR A 59 -8.85 21.47 10.31
N ASN A 60 -9.99 21.17 10.94
CA ASN A 60 -11.22 20.79 10.25
C ASN A 60 -11.97 22.03 9.74
N GLU A 61 -13.07 21.83 9.01
CA GLU A 61 -13.90 22.93 8.50
C GLU A 61 -14.48 23.81 9.63
N GLY A 62 -14.60 23.27 10.84
CA GLY A 62 -15.03 23.96 12.05
C GLY A 62 -13.94 24.76 12.78
N ASN A 63 -12.73 24.87 12.21
CA ASN A 63 -11.55 25.48 12.85
C ASN A 63 -11.01 24.74 14.08
N GLU A 64 -11.40 23.49 14.30
CA GLU A 64 -10.86 22.68 15.38
C GLU A 64 -9.59 21.97 14.92
N LYS A 65 -8.56 22.04 15.77
CA LYS A 65 -7.29 21.37 15.54
C LYS A 65 -7.41 19.89 15.87
N TYR A 66 -6.82 19.05 15.01
CA TYR A 66 -6.69 17.62 15.24
C TYR A 66 -5.35 17.12 14.72
N LEU A 67 -4.97 15.92 15.16
CA LEU A 67 -3.76 15.23 14.69
C LEU A 67 -4.13 14.09 13.76
N LEU A 68 -3.53 14.11 12.57
CA LEU A 68 -3.60 13.02 11.63
C LEU A 68 -2.35 12.15 11.80
N ALA A 69 -2.53 10.92 12.27
CA ALA A 69 -1.45 9.93 12.34
C ALA A 69 -1.30 9.22 11.00
N VAL A 70 -0.11 9.32 10.40
CA VAL A 70 0.20 8.69 9.12
C VAL A 70 1.49 7.89 9.20
N LYS A 71 1.61 6.88 8.33
CA LYS A 71 2.84 6.11 8.14
C LYS A 71 3.41 6.38 6.76
N ALA A 72 4.67 6.81 6.69
CA ALA A 72 5.37 7.02 5.44
C ALA A 72 5.47 5.71 4.65
N CYS A 73 5.23 5.79 3.35
CA CYS A 73 5.45 4.72 2.40
C CYS A 73 6.93 4.56 2.09
N GLY A 74 7.37 3.31 1.91
CA GLY A 74 8.76 2.98 1.59
C GLY A 74 9.64 2.78 2.82
N THR A 75 10.95 2.88 2.60
CA THR A 75 11.96 2.65 3.64
C THR A 75 12.07 3.86 4.55
N VAL A 76 12.05 3.63 5.86
CA VAL A 76 12.28 4.66 6.88
C VAL A 76 13.75 5.09 6.83
N ASP A 77 13.98 6.39 6.81
CA ASP A 77 15.33 6.97 6.87
C ASP A 77 15.69 7.31 8.32
N ALA A 78 16.85 6.82 8.77
CA ALA A 78 17.34 7.07 10.13
C ALA A 78 17.59 8.57 10.41
N SER A 79 17.81 9.39 9.38
CA SER A 79 17.99 10.84 9.51
C SER A 79 16.73 11.59 9.90
N TRP A 80 15.55 10.96 9.78
CA TRP A 80 14.26 11.55 10.19
C TRP A 80 14.06 11.53 11.71
N GLU A 81 14.89 10.81 12.45
CA GLU A 81 14.77 10.72 13.90
C GLU A 81 15.59 11.82 14.58
N VAL A 82 14.93 12.94 14.91
CA VAL A 82 15.55 14.03 15.70
C VAL A 82 15.32 13.80 17.20
N ALA A 83 14.10 13.42 17.57
CA ALA A 83 13.72 12.91 18.88
C ALA A 83 12.37 12.18 18.71
N LYS A 84 12.17 11.03 19.37
CA LYS A 84 10.86 10.37 19.43
C LYS A 84 9.97 11.11 20.43
N ASP A 85 9.44 12.25 20.00
CA ASP A 85 8.54 13.08 20.81
C ASP A 85 7.37 13.57 19.96
N SER A 86 6.17 13.07 20.28
CA SER A 86 4.93 13.47 19.62
C SER A 86 4.41 14.84 20.06
N ALA A 87 4.98 15.44 21.11
CA ALA A 87 4.58 16.75 21.60
C ALA A 87 5.25 17.91 20.83
N THR A 88 6.33 17.65 20.09
CA THR A 88 7.12 18.70 19.43
C THR A 88 7.08 18.58 17.91
N PHE A 89 6.47 19.58 17.24
CA PHE A 89 6.34 19.63 15.77
C PHE A 89 7.61 20.14 15.07
N ASN A 90 8.66 19.33 15.16
CA ASN A 90 10.00 19.62 14.64
C ASN A 90 10.10 19.61 13.11
N TYR A 91 9.02 19.27 12.41
CA TYR A 91 9.02 19.14 10.96
C TYR A 91 7.95 19.98 10.28
N THR A 92 8.24 20.27 9.02
CA THR A 92 7.25 20.61 7.99
C THR A 92 7.25 19.48 6.96
N VAL A 93 6.07 18.91 6.66
CA VAL A 93 5.92 17.81 5.70
C VAL A 93 4.96 18.15 4.57
N SER A 94 5.26 17.61 3.39
CA SER A 94 4.36 17.61 2.23
C SER A 94 4.27 16.18 1.67
N GLY A 95 3.09 15.77 1.23
CA GLY A 95 2.88 14.42 0.72
C GLY A 95 1.42 14.07 0.45
N ASP A 96 1.19 12.84 0.01
CA ASP A 96 -0.14 12.36 -0.35
C ASP A 96 -0.60 11.28 0.61
N VAL A 97 -1.74 11.50 1.25
CA VAL A 97 -2.47 10.48 2.00
C VAL A 97 -3.16 9.56 1.01
N LYS A 98 -2.88 8.27 1.12
CA LYS A 98 -3.35 7.23 0.22
C LYS A 98 -4.57 6.53 0.83
N LYS A 99 -5.46 6.10 -0.04
CA LYS A 99 -6.67 5.35 0.30
C LYS A 99 -6.37 4.16 1.20
N GLN A 100 -7.06 4.05 2.32
CA GLN A 100 -6.86 2.92 3.24
C GLN A 100 -7.39 1.61 2.66
N CYS A 101 -6.69 0.51 2.94
CA CYS A 101 -7.17 -0.82 2.61
C CYS A 101 -8.26 -1.22 3.61
N LYS A 102 -9.46 -1.51 3.13
CA LYS A 102 -10.46 -2.19 3.95
C LYS A 102 -10.01 -3.63 4.12
N VAL A 103 -9.83 -4.05 5.37
CA VAL A 103 -9.66 -5.48 5.68
C VAL A 103 -11.07 -5.98 6.03
N ASP A 104 -11.55 -6.99 5.31
CA ASP A 104 -12.92 -7.51 5.41
C ASP A 104 -13.38 -7.72 6.85
N ASP A 105 -14.57 -7.21 7.20
CA ASP A 105 -15.45 -7.36 8.41
C ASP A 105 -14.85 -7.61 9.81
N VAL A 106 -13.53 -7.63 9.95
CA VAL A 106 -12.81 -7.68 11.20
C VAL A 106 -12.39 -6.25 11.47
N GLN A 107 -13.11 -5.58 12.36
CA GLN A 107 -12.60 -4.35 12.96
C GLN A 107 -11.19 -4.65 13.48
N PRO A 108 -10.14 -4.05 12.90
CA PRO A 108 -8.83 -4.23 13.46
C PRO A 108 -8.88 -3.56 14.84
N ASN A 109 -8.67 -4.34 15.90
CA ASN A 109 -8.51 -3.82 17.27
C ASN A 109 -7.30 -2.87 17.40
N THR A 110 -6.57 -2.67 16.30
CA THR A 110 -5.44 -1.77 16.12
C THR A 110 -5.80 -0.73 15.06
N VAL A 111 -5.61 0.55 15.36
CA VAL A 111 -5.74 1.66 14.40
C VAL A 111 -4.88 1.33 13.16
N GLN A 112 -5.52 1.05 12.02
CA GLN A 112 -4.78 0.89 10.76
C GLN A 112 -4.16 2.23 10.40
N SER A 113 -2.83 2.25 10.30
CA SER A 113 -2.10 3.46 9.98
C SER A 113 -2.38 3.89 8.54
N ILE A 114 -2.84 5.11 8.36
CA ILE A 114 -3.08 5.72 7.04
C ILE A 114 -1.74 5.79 6.30
N SER A 115 -1.69 5.25 5.07
CA SER A 115 -0.48 5.28 4.24
C SER A 115 -0.24 6.69 3.70
N PHE A 116 1.01 7.14 3.73
CA PHE A 116 1.40 8.49 3.33
C PHE A 116 2.64 8.48 2.44
N GLN A 117 2.48 8.94 1.21
CA GLN A 117 3.59 9.11 0.29
C GLN A 117 4.26 10.45 0.56
N LEU A 118 5.30 10.43 1.41
CA LEU A 118 6.12 11.59 1.76
C LEU A 118 6.84 12.12 0.50
N LYS A 119 6.67 13.42 0.21
CA LYS A 119 7.33 14.12 -0.90
C LYS A 119 8.41 15.06 -0.41
N GLU A 120 8.19 15.71 0.73
CA GLU A 120 9.09 16.68 1.31
C GLU A 120 9.06 16.57 2.83
N LEU A 121 10.24 16.65 3.45
CA LEU A 121 10.43 16.69 4.89
C LEU A 121 11.48 17.76 5.18
N ILE A 122 11.08 18.83 5.87
CA ILE A 122 11.97 19.91 6.29
C ILE A 122 12.05 19.87 7.80
N LYS A 123 13.27 19.71 8.32
CA LYS A 123 13.56 19.86 9.75
C LYS A 123 13.60 21.35 10.11
N LYS A 124 12.95 21.72 11.22
CA LYS A 124 12.97 23.07 11.79
C LYS A 124 14.12 23.27 12.77
#